data_AF-A0A1Q7FTS7-F1
#
_entry.id   AF-A0A1Q7FTS7-F1
#
_cell.length_a   1.000
_cell.length_b   1.000
_cell.length_c   1.000
_cell.angle_alpha   90.00
_cell.angle_beta   90.00
_cell.angle_gamma   90.00
#
_symmetry.space_group_name_H-M   'P 1'
#
loop_
_entity.id
_entity.type
_entity.pdbx_description
1 polymer ?
#
loop_
_entity_poly.entity_id
_entity_poly.type
_entity_poly.pdbx_seq_one_letter_code
_entity_poly.pdbx_strand_id
1 'polypeptide(L)'
;MALVFTFPCGGCGRTYSVYYPKSLLYELSGSAPRELGRQEDEDDLRSGAVEAARKRAEESGKIFVDASEQLERVCACGKKLDFNLLHHPRVPQSKELQQRRQTGLIPFPTPTKKP
;
A
#
# COMPACT_ATOMS: atom_id res chain seq x y z
N MET A 1 -7.92 12.60 -6.77
CA MET A 1 -7.14 12.97 -5.56
C MET A 1 -5.98 11.99 -5.46
N ALA A 2 -4.75 12.49 -5.39
CA ALA A 2 -3.56 11.65 -5.28
C ALA A 2 -3.56 10.84 -3.97
N LEU A 3 -3.42 9.52 -4.09
CA LEU A 3 -3.35 8.61 -2.95
C LEU A 3 -1.92 8.56 -2.43
N VAL A 4 -1.68 9.19 -1.28
CA VAL A 4 -0.35 9.25 -0.65
C VAL A 4 -0.43 8.68 0.76
N PHE A 5 0.39 7.67 1.03
CA PHE A 5 0.56 7.12 2.38
C PHE A 5 1.92 7.52 2.95
N THR A 6 1.97 7.69 4.27
CA THR A 6 3.22 8.07 4.95
C THR A 6 3.67 6.93 5.86
N PHE A 7 4.90 6.46 5.67
CA PHE A 7 5.48 5.35 6.41
C PHE A 7 6.81 5.77 7.06
N PRO A 8 6.98 5.58 8.37
CA PRO A 8 8.28 5.69 9.01
C PRO A 8 9.12 4.42 8.77
N CYS A 9 10.40 4.58 8.48
CA CYS A 9 11.35 3.48 8.53
C CYS A 9 11.48 3.01 9.98
N GLY A 10 11.06 1.78 10.27
CA GLY A 10 11.19 1.17 11.61
C GLY A 10 12.63 0.82 12.00
N GLY A 11 13.64 1.46 11.42
CA GLY A 11 15.05 1.35 11.82
C GLY A 11 15.60 2.71 12.26
N CYS A 12 15.57 3.71 11.37
CA CYS A 12 16.09 5.04 11.63
C CYS A 12 15.03 6.13 11.81
N GLY A 13 13.74 5.79 11.74
CA GLY A 13 12.63 6.73 11.92
C GLY A 13 12.38 7.70 10.75
N ARG A 14 13.18 7.63 9.66
CA ARG A 14 12.96 8.47 8.48
C ARG A 14 11.59 8.22 7.86
N THR A 15 10.93 9.30 7.48
CA THR A 15 9.55 9.25 6.99
C THR A 15 9.51 9.32 5.46
N TYR A 16 8.75 8.42 4.86
CA TYR A 16 8.55 8.29 3.43
C TYR A 16 7.09 8.57 3.10
N SER A 17 6.82 9.52 2.22
CA SER A 17 5.51 9.76 1.64
C SER A 17 5.46 9.09 0.27
N VAL A 18 4.71 8.01 0.16
CA VAL A 18 4.64 7.17 -1.03
C VAL A 18 3.33 7.46 -1.75
N TYR A 19 3.43 7.91 -2.99
CA TYR A 19 2.30 8.07 -3.91
C TYR A 19 2.00 6.75 -4.61
N TYR A 20 0.72 6.42 -4.69
CA TYR A 20 0.21 5.22 -5.34
C TYR A 20 -0.74 5.58 -6.48
N PRO A 21 -0.29 5.46 -7.73
CA PRO A 21 -1.17 5.61 -8.89
C PRO A 21 -2.32 4.60 -8.83
N LYS A 22 -3.52 5.05 -9.22
CA LYS A 22 -4.72 4.22 -9.31
C LYS A 22 -4.55 3.09 -10.30
N SER A 23 -3.85 3.32 -11.41
CA SER A 23 -3.47 2.27 -12.37
C SER A 23 -2.75 1.11 -11.70
N LEU A 24 -1.76 1.40 -10.86
CA LEU A 24 -1.02 0.40 -10.08
C LEU A 24 -1.91 -0.26 -9.02
N LEU A 25 -2.75 0.50 -8.33
CA LEU A 25 -3.66 -0.06 -7.32
C LEU A 25 -4.69 -1.02 -7.90
N TYR A 26 -5.25 -0.67 -9.05
CA TYR A 26 -6.23 -1.51 -9.74
C TYR A 26 -5.59 -2.78 -10.29
N GLU A 27 -4.37 -2.68 -10.82
CA GLU A 27 -3.58 -3.84 -11.23
C GLU A 27 -3.28 -4.77 -10.05
N LEU A 28 -2.83 -4.22 -8.92
CA LEU A 28 -2.50 -4.99 -7.72
C LEU A 28 -3.73 -5.62 -7.04
N SER A 29 -4.85 -4.90 -6.95
CA SER A 29 -6.05 -5.35 -6.24
C SER A 29 -7.02 -6.16 -7.10
N GLY A 30 -6.92 -6.06 -8.42
CA GLY A 30 -7.89 -6.63 -9.36
C GLY A 30 -9.27 -5.95 -9.30
N SER A 31 -9.40 -4.79 -8.65
CA SER A 31 -10.70 -4.13 -8.45
C SER A 31 -11.28 -3.48 -9.70
N ALA A 32 -10.42 -3.11 -10.65
CA ALA A 32 -10.79 -2.46 -11.92
C ALA A 32 -9.68 -2.64 -12.97
N PRO A 33 -9.94 -2.34 -14.25
CA PRO A 33 -8.91 -2.35 -15.29
C PRO A 33 -7.84 -1.28 -15.07
N ARG A 34 -6.60 -1.60 -15.46
CA ARG A 34 -5.45 -0.68 -15.40
C ARG A 34 -5.69 0.60 -16.24
N GLU A 35 -6.35 0.48 -17.39
CA GLU A 35 -6.62 1.62 -18.26
C GLU A 35 -7.50 2.68 -17.59
N LEU A 36 -8.49 2.26 -16.81
CA LEU A 36 -9.35 3.18 -16.06
C LEU A 36 -8.52 3.96 -15.02
N GLY A 37 -7.66 3.25 -14.29
CA GLY A 37 -6.77 3.87 -13.31
C GLY A 37 -5.80 4.86 -13.96
N ARG A 38 -5.31 4.55 -15.17
CA ARG A 38 -4.42 5.46 -15.92
C ARG A 38 -5.12 6.77 -16.29
N GLN A 39 -6.37 6.71 -16.72
CA GLN A 39 -7.14 7.91 -17.04
C GLN A 39 -7.30 8.80 -15.80
N GLU A 40 -7.63 8.21 -14.65
CA GLU A 40 -7.75 8.94 -13.38
C GLU A 40 -6.39 9.50 -12.90
N ASP A 41 -5.30 8.77 -13.11
CA ASP A 41 -3.95 9.23 -12.79
C ASP A 41 -3.54 10.43 -13.65
N GLU A 42 -3.90 10.44 -14.94
CA GLU A 42 -3.66 11.59 -15.82
C GLU A 42 -4.43 12.84 -15.38
N ASP A 43 -5.65 12.68 -14.87
CA ASP A 43 -6.43 13.79 -14.32
C ASP A 43 -5.80 14.32 -13.01
N ASP A 44 -5.28 13.44 -12.15
CA ASP A 44 -4.56 13.82 -10.93
C ASP A 44 -3.23 14.52 -11.22
N LEU A 45 -2.52 14.12 -12.28
CA LEU A 45 -1.32 14.82 -12.75
C LEU A 45 -1.68 16.19 -13.34
N ARG A 46 -2.71 16.26 -14.19
CA ARG A 46 -3.14 17.50 -14.85
C ARG A 46 -3.66 18.55 -13.87
N SER A 47 -4.33 18.10 -12.81
CA SER A 47 -4.79 18.97 -11.72
C SER A 47 -3.66 19.41 -10.78
N GLY A 48 -2.45 18.89 -10.95
CA GLY A 48 -1.30 19.18 -10.08
C GLY A 48 -1.43 18.58 -8.69
N ALA A 49 -2.34 17.62 -8.48
CA ALA A 49 -2.55 17.00 -7.17
C ALA A 49 -1.30 16.24 -6.70
N VAL A 50 -0.61 15.57 -7.62
CA VAL A 50 0.65 14.83 -7.34
C VAL A 50 1.76 15.79 -6.94
N GLU A 51 1.98 16.85 -7.71
CA GLU A 51 2.99 17.89 -7.41
C GLU A 51 2.70 18.60 -6.09
N ALA A 52 1.44 18.92 -5.80
CA ALA A 52 1.05 19.50 -4.53
C ALA A 52 1.29 18.53 -3.35
N ALA A 53 1.10 17.22 -3.54
CA ALA A 53 1.39 16.22 -2.52
C ALA A 53 2.90 16.05 -2.29
N ARG A 54 3.68 16.04 -3.37
CA ARG A 54 5.15 16.03 -3.33
C ARG A 54 5.70 17.23 -2.57
N LYS A 55 5.26 18.44 -2.94
CA LYS A 55 5.70 19.68 -2.28
C LYS A 55 5.40 19.66 -0.78
N ARG A 56 4.20 19.25 -0.37
CA ARG A 56 3.85 19.13 1.06
C ARG A 56 4.70 18.10 1.80
N ALA A 57 5.03 16.98 1.15
CA ALA A 57 5.90 15.97 1.74
C ALA A 57 7.32 16.51 1.96
N GLU A 58 7.89 17.16 0.94
CA GLU A 58 9.21 17.78 0.99
C GLU A 58 9.27 18.91 2.04
N GLU A 59 8.26 19.79 2.09
CA GLU A 59 8.12 20.84 3.11
C GLU A 59 8.05 20.28 4.54
N SER A 60 7.50 19.07 4.69
CA SER A 60 7.44 18.35 5.96
C SER A 60 8.71 17.55 6.28
N GLY A 61 9.77 17.67 5.47
CA GLY A 61 11.02 16.93 5.62
C GLY A 61 10.89 15.43 5.34
N LYS A 62 9.85 15.01 4.60
CA LYS A 62 9.60 13.61 4.24
C LYS A 62 10.16 13.32 2.85
N ILE A 63 10.57 12.08 2.63
CA ILE A 63 11.05 11.62 1.33
C ILE A 63 9.84 11.22 0.48
N PHE A 64 9.62 11.91 -0.64
CA PHE A 64 8.58 11.52 -1.58
C PHE A 64 9.03 10.35 -2.46
N VAL A 65 8.16 9.38 -2.68
CA VAL A 65 8.42 8.19 -3.50
C VAL A 65 7.21 7.90 -4.38
N ASP A 66 7.42 7.60 -5.65
CA ASP A 66 6.38 7.08 -6.54
C ASP A 66 6.43 5.54 -6.55
N ALA A 67 5.34 4.92 -6.12
CA ALA A 67 5.24 3.46 -6.07
C ALA A 67 5.21 2.80 -7.46
N SER A 68 4.86 3.52 -8.53
CA SER A 68 4.92 2.96 -9.89
C SER A 68 6.34 2.81 -10.41
N GLU A 69 7.27 3.62 -9.90
CA GLU A 69 8.69 3.54 -10.26
C GLU A 69 9.45 2.61 -9.31
N GLN A 70 9.16 2.68 -8.01
CA GLN A 70 9.88 1.92 -6.99
C GLN A 70 8.95 1.39 -5.89
N LEU A 71 8.61 0.10 -6.01
CA LEU A 71 7.88 -0.63 -4.98
C LEU A 71 8.78 -1.10 -3.82
N GLU A 72 10.09 -1.14 -4.01
CA GLU A 72 11.04 -1.55 -2.98
C GLU A 72 12.23 -0.59 -2.96
N ARG A 73 12.68 -0.21 -1.77
CA ARG A 73 13.83 0.69 -1.61
C ARG A 73 14.63 0.37 -0.36
N VAL A 74 15.94 0.51 -0.45
CA VAL A 74 16.82 0.44 0.72
C VAL A 74 16.86 1.83 1.39
N CYS A 75 16.47 1.89 2.65
CA CYS A 75 16.63 3.08 3.48
C CYS A 75 18.13 3.37 3.70
N ALA A 76 18.50 4.61 4.01
CA ALA A 76 19.89 4.97 4.30
C ALA A 76 20.48 4.24 5.52
N CYS A 77 19.65 3.64 6.39
CA CYS A 77 20.09 2.78 7.47
C CYS A 77 20.32 1.32 7.06
N GLY A 78 20.23 0.99 5.76
CA GLY A 78 20.39 -0.36 5.21
C GLY A 78 19.13 -1.23 5.28
N LYS A 79 18.03 -0.76 5.90
CA LYS A 79 16.78 -1.53 5.99
C LYS A 79 16.06 -1.54 4.64
N LYS A 80 15.66 -2.73 4.18
CA LYS A 80 14.78 -2.89 3.01
C LYS A 80 13.37 -2.42 3.37
N LEU A 81 12.83 -1.50 2.59
CA LEU A 81 11.47 -0.99 2.67
C LEU A 81 10.70 -1.59 1.50
N ASP A 82 9.61 -2.26 1.83
CA ASP A 82 8.61 -2.72 0.86
C ASP A 82 7.45 -1.72 0.91
N PHE A 83 7.19 -1.09 -0.23
CA PHE A 83 6.09 -0.16 -0.45
C PHE A 83 4.92 -0.82 -1.17
N ASN A 84 4.94 -2.14 -1.38
CA ASN A 84 3.81 -2.83 -1.98
C ASN A 84 2.65 -2.89 -0.97
N LEU A 85 1.56 -2.17 -1.27
CA LEU A 85 0.39 -2.11 -0.40
C LEU A 85 -0.20 -3.49 -0.09
N LEU A 86 -0.11 -4.46 -1.00
CA LEU A 86 -0.64 -5.82 -0.76
C LEU A 86 0.14 -6.58 0.31
N HIS A 87 1.41 -6.26 0.49
CA HIS A 87 2.27 -6.87 1.51
C HIS A 87 2.12 -6.18 2.86
N HIS A 88 1.46 -5.01 2.91
CA HIS A 88 1.32 -4.26 4.14
C HIS A 88 0.27 -4.92 5.05
N PRO A 89 0.60 -5.24 6.32
CA PRO A 89 -0.27 -6.02 7.22
C PRO A 89 -1.58 -5.32 7.61
N ARG A 90 -1.76 -4.05 7.25
CA ARG A 90 -2.98 -3.26 7.51
C ARG A 90 -3.91 -3.08 6.31
N VAL A 91 -3.53 -3.55 5.12
CA VAL A 91 -4.48 -3.59 4.00
C VAL A 91 -5.32 -4.85 4.20
N PRO A 92 -6.65 -4.74 4.38
CA PRO A 92 -7.51 -5.90 4.48
C PRO A 92 -7.36 -6.70 3.19
N GLN A 93 -6.62 -7.81 3.26
CA GLN A 93 -6.59 -8.77 2.16
C GLN A 93 -8.01 -9.26 2.01
N SER A 94 -8.58 -9.09 0.82
CA SER A 94 -9.90 -9.59 0.46
C SER A 94 -10.08 -11.00 1.05
N LYS A 95 -11.22 -11.26 1.71
CA LYS A 95 -11.45 -12.47 2.51
C LYS A 95 -11.11 -13.79 1.79
N GLU A 96 -11.12 -13.81 0.47
CA GLU A 96 -10.67 -14.94 -0.37
C GLU A 96 -9.20 -15.32 -0.18
N LEU A 97 -8.28 -14.36 -0.02
CA LEU A 97 -6.86 -14.63 0.21
C LEU A 97 -6.58 -15.05 1.66
N GLN A 98 -7.38 -14.54 2.61
CA GLN A 98 -7.27 -14.87 4.02
C GLN A 98 -7.74 -16.31 4.32
N GLN A 99 -8.68 -16.85 3.53
CA GLN A 99 -9.09 -18.26 3.62
C GLN A 99 -8.00 -19.23 3.14
N ARG A 100 -7.13 -18.84 2.20
CA ARG A 100 -6.05 -19.70 1.70
C ARG A 100 -4.86 -19.87 2.65
N ARG A 101 -4.72 -19.02 3.67
CA ARG A 101 -3.62 -19.09 4.66
C ARG A 101 -4.02 -19.67 6.02
N GLN A 102 -5.28 -20.06 6.22
CA GLN A 102 -5.73 -20.71 7.47
C GLN A 102 -5.79 -22.24 7.36
N THR A 103 -4.71 -22.87 6.91
CA THR A 103 -4.47 -24.29 7.24
C THR A 103 -3.63 -24.34 8.51
N GLY A 104 -4.28 -24.57 9.65
CA GLY A 104 -3.57 -24.79 10.92
C GLY A 104 -4.29 -24.40 12.21
N LEU A 105 -5.61 -24.17 12.20
CA LEU A 105 -6.37 -24.03 13.45
C LEU A 105 -6.71 -25.42 14.00
N ILE A 106 -6.06 -25.75 15.12
CA ILE A 106 -6.42 -26.89 15.98
C ILE A 106 -7.92 -26.79 16.29
N PRO A 107 -8.75 -27.80 16.01
CA PRO A 107 -10.17 -27.74 16.31
C PRO A 107 -10.37 -27.68 17.83
N PHE A 108 -11.01 -26.60 18.30
CA PHE A 108 -11.55 -26.57 19.66
C PHE A 108 -12.68 -27.60 19.76
N PRO A 109 -12.73 -28.41 20.84
CA PRO A 109 -13.78 -29.42 21.00
C PRO A 109 -15.14 -28.75 21.11
N THR A 110 -16.07 -29.15 20.24
CA THR A 110 -17.47 -28.73 20.29
C THR A 110 -18.12 -29.31 21.55
N PRO A 111 -18.92 -28.53 22.30
CA PRO A 111 -19.64 -29.07 23.44
C PRO A 111 -20.72 -30.04 22.94
N THR A 112 -20.64 -31.29 23.39
CA THR A 112 -21.67 -32.32 23.25
C THR A 112 -23.03 -31.79 23.68
N LYS A 113 -23.99 -31.74 22.75
CA LYS A 113 -25.41 -31.65 23.07
C LYS A 113 -25.78 -32.88 23.91
N LYS A 114 -26.17 -32.66 25.17
CA LYS A 114 -26.79 -33.70 25.99
C LYS A 114 -28.27 -33.87 25.60
N PRO A 115 -28.82 -35.09 25.73
CA PRO A 115 -30.20 -35.43 25.37
C PRO A 115 -31.24 -34.74 26.26
#